data_AF-A0A1F2EXS2-F1
#
_entry.id   AF-A0A1F2EXS2-F1
#
_cell.length_a   1.000
_cell.length_b   1.000
_cell.length_c   1.000
_cell.angle_alpha   90.00
_cell.angle_beta   90.00
_cell.angle_gamma   90.00
#
_symmetry.space_group_name_H-M   'P 1'
#
loop_
_entity.id
_entity.type
_entity.pdbx_description
1 polymer ?
#
loop_
_entity_poly.entity_id
_entity_poly.type
_entity_poly.pdbx_seq_one_letter_code
_entity_poly.pdbx_strand_id
1 'polypeptide(L)'
;MLREEHASLLGDADVLATADVLEIGCGSAPCSRWLAAHRPPKSLTAFDVSMGMLDHGVTAAAAGNSGARPGRGPSSRTKSPRDITGVNLVQADAAAMPFSDDSFDIAFSVFGAIPFVADSAGLMRGVARVLRPGGRFVFSVTHPVRWCFPDDPGPAGLKAGIPYFHRTPYVERDDAGTAIYVEHHRTMGDRVRDLVSAGFVLEDLVEPEWPEDLDVTWGQ
;
A
#
# COMPACT_ATOMS: atom_id res chain seq x y z
N MET A 1 -1.93 15.57 -11.31
CA MET A 1 -1.99 14.37 -10.43
C MET A 1 -0.92 13.37 -10.84
N LEU A 2 -0.11 12.85 -9.92
CA LEU A 2 0.81 11.74 -10.22
C LEU A 2 -0.01 10.46 -10.48
N ARG A 3 0.14 9.87 -11.66
CA ARG A 3 -0.58 8.64 -12.07
C ARG A 3 0.40 7.66 -12.68
N GLU A 4 0.30 6.38 -12.32
CA GLU A 4 1.23 5.34 -12.81
C GLU A 4 1.21 5.19 -14.34
N GLU A 5 0.07 5.47 -14.98
CA GLU A 5 -0.07 5.47 -16.44
C GLU A 5 0.89 6.45 -17.15
N HIS A 6 1.28 7.53 -16.47
CA HIS A 6 2.19 8.56 -17.00
C HIS A 6 3.58 8.49 -16.35
N ALA A 7 3.65 8.10 -15.07
CA ALA A 7 4.88 8.13 -14.30
C ALA A 7 5.77 6.90 -14.53
N SER A 8 5.20 5.74 -14.91
CA SER A 8 5.93 4.48 -15.09
C SER A 8 6.88 4.17 -13.92
N LEU A 9 6.46 4.41 -12.66
CA LEU A 9 7.32 4.17 -11.49
C LEU A 9 7.65 2.68 -11.36
N LEU A 10 6.73 1.79 -11.75
CA LEU A 10 6.96 0.35 -11.79
C LEU A 10 7.77 -0.10 -13.01
N GLY A 11 8.14 0.81 -13.91
CA GLY A 11 8.86 0.53 -15.15
C GLY A 11 7.93 0.43 -16.36
N ASP A 12 8.53 0.49 -17.55
CA ASP A 12 7.80 0.48 -18.82
C ASP A 12 7.16 -0.88 -19.13
N ALA A 13 6.28 -0.92 -20.15
CA ALA A 13 5.53 -2.12 -20.49
C ALA A 13 6.42 -3.35 -20.75
N ASP A 14 7.57 -3.15 -21.40
CA ASP A 14 8.55 -4.22 -21.68
C ASP A 14 9.17 -4.79 -20.39
N VAL A 15 9.43 -3.93 -19.40
CA VAL A 15 9.92 -4.35 -18.09
C VAL A 15 8.85 -5.17 -17.38
N LEU A 16 7.63 -4.63 -17.28
CA LEU A 16 6.52 -5.29 -16.60
C LEU A 16 6.21 -6.66 -17.22
N ALA A 17 6.16 -6.76 -18.55
CA ALA A 17 5.83 -7.98 -19.28
C ALA A 17 6.75 -9.17 -18.96
N THR A 18 7.92 -8.93 -18.37
CA THR A 18 8.88 -9.96 -17.95
C THR A 18 9.03 -10.09 -16.44
N ALA A 19 8.45 -9.17 -15.66
CA ALA A 19 8.64 -9.05 -14.22
C ALA A 19 7.63 -9.88 -13.39
N ASP A 20 8.13 -10.49 -12.32
CA ASP A 20 7.32 -10.99 -11.22
C ASP A 20 7.06 -9.86 -10.21
N VAL A 21 5.80 -9.44 -10.05
CA VAL A 21 5.42 -8.24 -9.29
C VAL A 21 4.68 -8.60 -7.99
N LEU A 22 5.02 -7.91 -6.90
CA LEU A 22 4.40 -8.03 -5.58
C LEU A 22 3.71 -6.73 -5.14
N GLU A 23 2.43 -6.79 -4.76
CA GLU A 23 1.72 -5.72 -4.03
C GLU A 23 1.64 -6.04 -2.52
N ILE A 24 2.12 -5.12 -1.69
CA ILE A 24 2.17 -5.22 -0.22
C ILE A 24 1.04 -4.41 0.42
N GLY A 25 0.13 -5.09 1.13
CA GLY A 25 -1.05 -4.47 1.76
C GLY A 25 -2.04 -3.99 0.70
N CYS A 26 -2.54 -4.93 -0.11
CA CYS A 26 -3.33 -4.63 -1.30
C CYS A 26 -4.80 -4.26 -1.00
N GLY A 27 -5.28 -4.46 0.21
CA GLY A 27 -6.70 -4.32 0.55
C GLY A 27 -7.58 -5.17 -0.37
N SER A 28 -8.39 -4.51 -1.21
CA SER A 28 -9.24 -5.15 -2.22
C SER A 28 -8.59 -5.24 -3.60
N ALA A 29 -7.27 -5.08 -3.65
CA ALA A 29 -6.41 -5.15 -4.82
C ALA A 29 -6.78 -4.20 -5.98
N PRO A 30 -7.18 -2.92 -5.76
CA PRO A 30 -7.52 -2.01 -6.86
C PRO A 30 -6.32 -1.72 -7.77
N CYS A 31 -5.11 -1.57 -7.22
CA CYS A 31 -3.90 -1.31 -7.99
C CYS A 31 -3.50 -2.54 -8.81
N SER A 32 -3.47 -3.73 -8.20
CA SER A 32 -3.20 -4.97 -8.94
C SER A 32 -4.24 -5.25 -10.03
N ARG A 33 -5.53 -4.99 -9.79
CA ARG A 33 -6.57 -5.09 -10.85
C ARG A 33 -6.31 -4.14 -12.00
N TRP A 34 -5.96 -2.89 -11.69
CA TRP A 34 -5.62 -1.91 -12.73
C TRP A 34 -4.39 -2.35 -13.52
N LEU A 35 -3.34 -2.83 -12.85
CA LEU A 35 -2.11 -3.29 -13.48
C LEU A 35 -2.36 -4.50 -14.39
N ALA A 36 -3.09 -5.51 -13.91
CA ALA A 36 -3.47 -6.68 -14.71
C ALA A 36 -4.29 -6.32 -15.96
N ALA A 37 -5.14 -5.28 -15.88
CA ALA A 37 -5.99 -4.86 -16.99
C ALA A 37 -5.30 -3.96 -18.02
N HIS A 38 -4.31 -3.14 -17.63
CA HIS A 38 -3.75 -2.09 -18.49
C HIS A 38 -2.26 -2.27 -18.80
N ARG A 39 -1.50 -2.87 -17.89
CA ARG A 39 -0.04 -3.06 -18.01
C ARG A 39 0.36 -4.40 -17.37
N PRO A 40 -0.15 -5.54 -17.90
CA PRO A 40 -0.03 -6.83 -17.26
C PRO A 40 1.43 -7.26 -17.12
N PRO A 41 1.90 -7.61 -15.91
CA PRO A 41 3.22 -8.18 -15.74
C PRO A 41 3.25 -9.68 -16.07
N LYS A 42 4.44 -10.29 -16.09
CA LYS A 42 4.59 -11.76 -16.24
C LYS A 42 3.84 -12.51 -15.14
N SER A 43 3.98 -12.05 -13.89
CA SER A 43 3.17 -12.55 -12.77
C SER A 43 2.87 -11.42 -11.78
N LEU A 44 1.71 -11.50 -11.12
CA LEU A 44 1.27 -10.50 -10.15
C LEU A 44 0.72 -11.20 -8.91
N THR A 45 1.36 -10.95 -7.78
CA THR A 45 0.93 -11.42 -6.46
C THR A 45 0.58 -10.22 -5.60
N ALA A 46 -0.55 -10.27 -4.91
CA ALA A 46 -0.99 -9.21 -4.02
C ALA A 46 -1.44 -9.80 -2.69
N PHE A 47 -1.02 -9.19 -1.58
CA PHE A 47 -1.38 -9.71 -0.27
C PHE A 47 -1.86 -8.65 0.71
N ASP A 48 -2.74 -9.07 1.61
CA ASP A 48 -3.26 -8.26 2.70
C ASP A 48 -3.51 -9.12 3.94
N VAL A 49 -3.46 -8.51 5.13
CA VAL A 49 -3.78 -9.21 6.38
C VAL A 49 -5.28 -9.53 6.48
N SER A 50 -6.12 -8.71 5.85
CA SER A 50 -7.57 -8.81 5.93
C SER A 50 -8.14 -9.73 4.85
N MET A 51 -8.56 -10.92 5.27
CA MET A 51 -9.29 -11.84 4.38
C MET A 51 -10.55 -11.20 3.78
N GLY A 52 -11.26 -10.39 4.57
CA GLY A 52 -12.48 -9.73 4.11
C GLY A 52 -12.24 -8.73 2.98
N MET A 53 -11.10 -8.02 3.01
CA MET A 53 -10.73 -7.11 1.93
C MET A 53 -10.40 -7.85 0.64
N LEU A 54 -9.70 -8.98 0.73
CA LEU A 54 -9.43 -9.85 -0.43
C LEU A 54 -10.73 -10.38 -1.04
N ASP A 55 -11.69 -10.80 -0.21
CA ASP A 55 -13.03 -11.22 -0.66
C ASP A 55 -13.80 -10.09 -1.38
N HIS A 56 -13.69 -8.87 -0.88
CA HIS A 56 -14.24 -7.70 -1.56
C HIS A 56 -13.58 -7.48 -2.93
N GLY A 57 -12.27 -7.70 -3.04
CA GLY A 57 -11.53 -7.61 -4.30
C GLY A 57 -12.03 -8.60 -5.35
N VAL A 58 -12.20 -9.86 -4.97
CA VAL A 58 -12.75 -10.92 -5.84
C VAL A 58 -14.16 -10.57 -6.30
N THR A 59 -15.01 -10.13 -5.37
CA THR A 59 -16.40 -9.75 -5.68
C THR A 59 -16.45 -8.58 -6.66
N ALA A 60 -15.61 -7.56 -6.45
CA ALA A 60 -15.52 -6.40 -7.32
C ALA A 60 -15.01 -6.77 -8.73
N ALA A 61 -14.03 -7.68 -8.83
CA ALA A 61 -13.54 -8.17 -10.11
C ALA A 61 -14.63 -8.92 -10.91
N ALA A 62 -15.44 -9.73 -10.23
CA ALA A 62 -16.53 -10.47 -10.85
C ALA A 62 -17.70 -9.59 -11.32
N ALA A 63 -17.93 -8.44 -10.67
CA ALA A 63 -19.03 -7.53 -11.01
C ALA A 63 -18.73 -6.61 -12.22
N GLY A 64 -17.49 -6.61 -12.73
CA GLY A 64 -17.03 -5.62 -13.72
C GLY A 64 -17.00 -4.20 -13.14
N ASN A 65 -16.35 -3.26 -13.83
CA ASN A 65 -16.19 -1.83 -13.43
C ASN A 65 -17.52 -1.02 -13.37
N SER A 66 -18.64 -1.64 -13.00
CA SER A 66 -19.81 -0.91 -12.56
C SER A 66 -19.47 -0.31 -11.20
N GLY A 67 -19.28 1.01 -11.12
CA GLY A 67 -18.87 1.75 -9.92
C GLY A 67 -19.85 1.71 -8.73
N ALA A 68 -20.62 0.64 -8.56
CA ALA A 68 -21.46 0.39 -7.42
C ALA A 68 -20.63 -0.25 -6.29
N ARG A 69 -20.64 0.36 -5.10
CA ARG A 69 -20.09 -0.26 -3.88
C ARG A 69 -20.76 -1.64 -3.68
N PRO A 70 -20.02 -2.75 -3.65
CA PRO A 70 -20.62 -4.04 -3.34
C PRO A 70 -21.14 -4.00 -1.90
N GLY A 71 -22.43 -4.31 -1.71
CA GLY A 71 -23.03 -4.44 -0.38
C GLY A 71 -22.33 -5.53 0.44
N ARG A 72 -22.35 -5.40 1.77
CA ARG A 72 -21.84 -6.43 2.70
C ARG A 72 -22.67 -7.72 2.56
N GLY A 73 -22.27 -8.59 1.64
CA GLY A 73 -22.74 -9.96 1.54
C GLY A 73 -22.00 -10.88 2.53
N PRO A 74 -22.58 -12.04 2.90
CA PRO A 74 -21.95 -12.96 3.83
C PRO A 74 -20.65 -13.55 3.26
N SER A 75 -19.56 -13.55 4.04
CA SER A 75 -18.27 -14.09 3.60
C SER A 75 -18.37 -15.61 3.40
N SER A 76 -18.16 -16.08 2.18
CA SER A 76 -18.08 -17.51 1.85
C SER A 76 -16.69 -18.06 2.20
N ARG A 77 -16.60 -18.93 3.21
CA ARG A 77 -15.35 -19.61 3.64
C ARG A 77 -14.96 -20.80 2.75
N THR A 78 -14.88 -20.63 1.44
CA THR A 78 -14.44 -21.70 0.52
C THR A 78 -12.96 -21.56 0.16
N LYS A 79 -12.20 -22.67 0.30
CA LYS A 79 -10.75 -22.79 0.10
C LYS A 79 -10.33 -22.97 -1.39
N SER A 80 -11.02 -22.37 -2.35
CA SER A 80 -10.51 -22.32 -3.73
C SER A 80 -9.51 -21.17 -3.87
N PRO A 81 -8.54 -21.22 -4.82
CA PRO A 81 -7.82 -20.04 -5.25
C PRO A 81 -8.84 -18.96 -5.59
N ARG A 82 -8.72 -17.83 -4.91
CA ARG A 82 -9.63 -16.69 -5.04
C ARG A 82 -9.02 -15.80 -6.11
N ASP A 83 -9.34 -16.12 -7.35
CA ASP A 83 -8.69 -15.51 -8.50
C ASP A 83 -9.46 -14.26 -8.94
N ILE A 84 -8.81 -13.11 -8.79
CA ILE A 84 -8.99 -12.01 -9.72
C ILE A 84 -8.19 -12.42 -10.96
N THR A 85 -8.78 -12.37 -12.16
CA THR A 85 -8.08 -12.77 -13.39
C THR A 85 -6.73 -12.06 -13.50
N GLY A 86 -5.64 -12.83 -13.50
CA GLY A 86 -4.27 -12.31 -13.60
C GLY A 86 -3.63 -11.84 -12.28
N VAL A 87 -4.25 -12.05 -11.11
CA VAL A 87 -3.71 -11.65 -9.79
C VAL A 87 -3.82 -12.80 -8.78
N ASN A 88 -2.68 -13.21 -8.23
CA ASN A 88 -2.61 -14.19 -7.14
C ASN A 88 -2.83 -13.48 -5.79
N LEU A 89 -3.97 -13.72 -5.12
CA LEU A 89 -4.28 -13.14 -3.82
C LEU A 89 -3.80 -14.02 -2.67
N VAL A 90 -3.10 -13.43 -1.69
CA VAL A 90 -2.58 -14.12 -0.50
C VAL A 90 -3.02 -13.39 0.76
N GLN A 91 -3.54 -14.11 1.76
CA GLN A 91 -3.70 -13.53 3.08
C GLN A 91 -2.38 -13.67 3.85
N ALA A 92 -1.76 -12.55 4.22
CA ALA A 92 -0.48 -12.56 4.93
C ALA A 92 -0.25 -11.29 5.74
N ASP A 93 0.58 -11.40 6.77
CA ASP A 93 1.10 -10.26 7.52
C ASP A 93 2.35 -9.72 6.83
N ALA A 94 2.39 -8.40 6.59
CA ALA A 94 3.55 -7.73 6.00
C ALA A 94 4.80 -7.81 6.89
N ALA A 95 4.64 -7.95 8.20
CA ALA A 95 5.75 -8.17 9.13
C ALA A 95 6.36 -9.59 9.02
N ALA A 96 5.67 -10.53 8.34
CA ALA A 96 6.08 -11.92 8.20
C ALA A 96 5.74 -12.46 6.79
N MET A 97 6.30 -11.82 5.76
CA MET A 97 6.01 -12.16 4.36
C MET A 97 6.31 -13.64 4.03
N PRO A 98 5.33 -14.42 3.54
CA PRO A 98 5.44 -15.87 3.33
C PRO A 98 6.08 -16.23 1.97
N PHE A 99 6.89 -15.33 1.40
CA PHE A 99 7.51 -15.52 0.10
C PHE A 99 8.97 -15.94 0.24
N SER A 100 9.47 -16.71 -0.73
CA SER A 100 10.87 -17.08 -0.79
C SER A 100 11.75 -15.87 -1.10
N ASP A 101 13.01 -15.97 -0.75
CA ASP A 101 14.02 -14.97 -1.10
C ASP A 101 14.12 -14.86 -2.64
N ASP A 102 14.49 -13.69 -3.15
CA ASP A 102 14.77 -13.48 -4.59
C ASP A 102 13.64 -13.93 -5.54
N SER A 103 12.38 -13.73 -5.13
CA SER A 103 11.20 -14.24 -5.84
C SER A 103 10.49 -13.20 -6.69
N PHE A 104 10.72 -11.90 -6.48
CA PHE A 104 10.09 -10.81 -7.22
C PHE A 104 11.12 -9.86 -7.84
N ASP A 105 10.78 -9.29 -8.98
CA ASP A 105 11.58 -8.24 -9.64
C ASP A 105 11.13 -6.84 -9.18
N ILE A 106 9.84 -6.68 -8.89
CA ILE A 106 9.24 -5.41 -8.48
C ILE A 106 8.32 -5.64 -7.29
N ALA A 107 8.42 -4.81 -6.27
CA ALA A 107 7.48 -4.73 -5.16
C ALA A 107 6.89 -3.33 -5.09
N PHE A 108 5.61 -3.22 -4.74
CA PHE A 108 5.00 -1.94 -4.49
C PHE A 108 3.98 -1.92 -3.35
N SER A 109 3.73 -0.74 -2.79
CA SER A 109 2.70 -0.52 -1.76
C SER A 109 2.12 0.90 -1.88
N VAL A 110 0.82 1.02 -2.13
CA VAL A 110 0.17 2.32 -2.33
C VAL A 110 -0.76 2.61 -1.17
N PHE A 111 -0.34 3.44 -0.22
CA PHE A 111 -1.04 3.62 1.07
C PHE A 111 -1.40 2.27 1.73
N GLY A 112 -0.59 1.24 1.47
CA GLY A 112 -0.80 -0.13 1.91
C GLY A 112 -0.25 -0.36 3.32
N ALA A 113 0.39 -1.50 3.57
CA ALA A 113 0.74 -1.93 4.93
C ALA A 113 1.82 -1.07 5.63
N ILE A 114 2.65 -0.34 4.87
CA ILE A 114 3.88 0.29 5.40
C ILE A 114 3.67 1.20 6.63
N PRO A 115 2.73 2.17 6.66
CA PRO A 115 2.53 3.04 7.83
C PRO A 115 1.90 2.31 9.02
N PHE A 116 1.34 1.11 8.81
CA PHE A 116 0.64 0.32 9.84
C PHE A 116 1.56 -0.69 10.55
N VAL A 117 2.82 -0.85 10.12
CA VAL A 117 3.76 -1.79 10.72
C VAL A 117 4.69 -1.08 11.71
N ALA A 118 4.67 -1.54 12.97
CA ALA A 118 5.50 -0.99 14.04
C ALA A 118 7.01 -1.15 13.77
N ASP A 119 7.45 -2.34 13.36
CA ASP A 119 8.84 -2.61 12.95
C ASP A 119 9.04 -2.29 11.45
N SER A 120 9.06 -0.99 11.14
CA SER A 120 9.26 -0.53 9.76
C SER A 120 10.60 -1.00 9.18
N ALA A 121 11.67 -1.02 9.97
CA ALA A 121 12.97 -1.50 9.52
C ALA A 121 12.94 -3.01 9.19
N GLY A 122 12.25 -3.82 9.99
CA GLY A 122 11.98 -5.23 9.71
C GLY A 122 11.19 -5.43 8.43
N LEU A 123 10.17 -4.61 8.21
CA LEU A 123 9.42 -4.60 6.95
C LEU A 123 10.33 -4.31 5.75
N MET A 124 11.16 -3.27 5.80
CA MET A 124 12.07 -2.93 4.69
C MET A 124 13.06 -4.06 4.40
N ARG A 125 13.62 -4.72 5.44
CA ARG A 125 14.46 -5.92 5.26
C ARG A 125 13.69 -7.08 4.65
N GLY A 126 12.42 -7.27 5.04
CA GLY A 126 11.53 -8.27 4.46
C GLY A 126 11.31 -8.03 2.96
N VAL A 127 11.07 -6.77 2.56
CA VAL A 127 10.94 -6.39 1.15
C VAL A 127 12.24 -6.64 0.38
N ALA A 128 13.38 -6.21 0.93
CA ALA A 128 14.69 -6.41 0.31
C ALA A 128 15.00 -7.91 0.10
N ARG A 129 14.61 -8.77 1.05
CA ARG A 129 14.80 -10.23 0.97
C ARG A 129 14.00 -10.87 -0.16
N VAL A 130 12.74 -10.47 -0.35
CA VAL A 130 11.88 -11.10 -1.36
C VAL A 130 12.15 -10.58 -2.77
N LEU A 131 12.77 -9.39 -2.88
CA LEU A 131 13.23 -8.85 -4.15
C LEU A 131 14.54 -9.50 -4.59
N ARG A 132 14.65 -9.80 -5.89
CA ARG A 132 15.91 -10.20 -6.51
C ARG A 132 16.95 -9.07 -6.43
N PRO A 133 18.25 -9.38 -6.51
CA PRO A 133 19.28 -8.34 -6.63
C PRO A 133 19.00 -7.43 -7.83
N GLY A 134 18.96 -6.12 -7.59
CA GLY A 134 18.58 -5.12 -8.60
C GLY A 134 17.06 -4.94 -8.77
N GLY A 135 16.25 -5.61 -7.96
CA GLY A 135 14.81 -5.44 -7.93
C GLY A 135 14.37 -4.06 -7.44
N ARG A 136 13.19 -3.64 -7.87
CA ARG A 136 12.65 -2.31 -7.61
C ARG A 136 11.62 -2.32 -6.49
N PHE A 137 11.67 -1.32 -5.61
CA PHE A 137 10.64 -1.09 -4.60
C PHE A 137 10.05 0.30 -4.72
N VAL A 138 8.74 0.40 -4.95
CA VAL A 138 8.00 1.67 -5.09
C VAL A 138 6.89 1.74 -4.04
N PHE A 139 6.81 2.80 -3.26
CA PHE A 139 5.69 2.92 -2.32
C PHE A 139 5.25 4.36 -2.10
N SER A 140 4.01 4.51 -1.65
CA SER A 140 3.47 5.77 -1.13
C SER A 140 3.00 5.62 0.31
N VAL A 141 3.19 6.68 1.09
CA VAL A 141 2.67 6.80 2.46
C VAL A 141 2.20 8.23 2.70
N THR A 142 1.35 8.41 3.71
CA THR A 142 1.00 9.74 4.22
C THR A 142 2.26 10.50 4.61
N HIS A 143 2.44 11.72 4.08
CA HIS A 143 3.61 12.53 4.39
C HIS A 143 3.68 12.86 5.89
N PRO A 144 4.85 12.74 6.55
CA PRO A 144 4.92 12.85 8.00
C PRO A 144 4.56 14.21 8.58
N VAL A 145 4.53 15.26 7.76
CA VAL A 145 4.02 16.57 8.19
C VAL A 145 2.57 16.51 8.65
N ARG A 146 1.76 15.58 8.13
CA ARG A 146 0.36 15.37 8.54
C ARG A 146 0.24 15.15 10.05
N TRP A 147 1.24 14.52 10.66
CA TRP A 147 1.28 14.21 12.09
C TRP A 147 1.56 15.42 12.99
N CYS A 148 1.89 16.58 12.41
CA CYS A 148 1.99 17.84 13.16
C CYS A 148 0.60 18.44 13.46
N PHE A 149 -0.43 17.96 12.78
CA PHE A 149 -1.79 18.48 12.82
C PHE A 149 -2.74 17.46 13.49
N PRO A 150 -3.72 17.91 14.29
CA PRO A 150 -4.75 17.02 14.81
C PRO A 150 -5.63 16.47 13.68
N ASP A 151 -6.23 15.31 13.89
CA ASP A 151 -7.28 14.79 13.01
C ASP A 151 -8.61 15.48 13.30
N ASP A 152 -8.71 16.72 12.81
CA ASP A 152 -9.83 17.61 13.01
C ASP A 152 -10.17 18.25 11.65
N PRO A 153 -11.40 18.12 11.14
CA PRO A 153 -11.78 18.70 9.84
C PRO A 153 -12.01 20.22 9.91
N GLY A 154 -11.94 20.83 11.10
CA GLY A 154 -12.17 22.25 11.33
C GLY A 154 -10.86 23.06 11.38
N PRO A 155 -10.95 24.35 11.80
CA PRO A 155 -9.79 25.24 11.86
C PRO A 155 -8.68 24.77 12.81
N ALA A 156 -8.99 23.87 13.77
CA ALA A 156 -7.97 23.30 14.65
C ALA A 156 -7.06 22.33 13.88
N GLY A 157 -7.60 21.58 12.91
CA GLY A 157 -6.84 20.75 11.97
C GLY A 157 -5.83 21.51 11.12
N LEU A 158 -5.99 22.84 10.99
CA LEU A 158 -5.07 23.69 10.24
C LEU A 158 -3.92 24.25 11.08
N LYS A 159 -3.87 23.95 12.38
CA LYS A 159 -2.83 24.43 13.29
C LYS A 159 -1.86 23.31 13.63
N ALA A 160 -0.60 23.53 13.32
CA ALA A 160 0.46 22.65 13.79
C ALA A 160 0.60 22.78 15.31
N GLY A 161 0.44 21.67 16.03
CA GLY A 161 0.51 21.63 17.50
C GLY A 161 1.27 20.42 18.06
N ILE A 162 1.54 19.42 17.22
CA ILE A 162 2.27 18.21 17.60
C ILE A 162 3.70 18.34 17.04
N PRO A 163 4.76 18.16 17.85
CA PRO A 163 6.12 18.24 17.35
C PRO A 163 6.38 17.21 16.24
N TYR A 164 6.99 17.63 15.12
CA TYR A 164 7.32 16.74 14.01
C TYR A 164 8.13 15.51 14.42
N PHE A 165 8.98 15.61 15.45
CA PHE A 165 9.81 14.49 15.93
C PHE A 165 9.11 13.61 16.98
N HIS A 166 7.83 13.85 17.25
CA HIS A 166 7.04 13.03 18.17
C HIS A 166 6.70 11.69 17.51
N ARG A 167 7.29 10.61 18.01
CA ARG A 167 7.23 9.26 17.42
C ARG A 167 6.18 8.34 18.04
N THR A 168 5.33 8.85 18.92
CA THR A 168 4.21 8.08 19.46
C THR A 168 3.25 7.75 18.33
N PRO A 169 2.82 6.48 18.18
CA PRO A 169 1.87 6.11 17.13
C PRO A 169 0.55 6.85 17.30
N TYR A 170 -0.10 7.17 16.18
CA TYR A 170 -1.49 7.59 16.18
C TYR A 170 -2.35 6.35 16.40
N VAL A 171 -3.21 6.37 17.43
CA VAL A 171 -4.04 5.23 17.82
C VAL A 171 -5.46 5.70 18.02
N GLU A 172 -6.39 5.15 17.24
CA GLU A 172 -7.82 5.26 17.51
C GLU A 172 -8.29 4.05 18.29
N ARG A 173 -9.20 4.29 19.23
CA ARG A 173 -9.77 3.25 20.09
C ARG A 173 -11.27 3.28 20.03
N ASP A 174 -11.90 2.11 20.12
CA ASP A 174 -13.35 2.00 20.32
C ASP A 174 -13.75 2.37 21.76
N ASP A 175 -15.07 2.36 22.04
CA ASP A 175 -15.63 2.65 23.36
C ASP A 175 -15.12 1.72 24.47
N ALA A 176 -14.61 0.52 24.11
CA ALA A 176 -14.03 -0.45 25.04
C ALA A 176 -12.51 -0.24 25.25
N GLY A 177 -11.90 0.74 24.56
CA GLY A 177 -10.48 1.04 24.62
C GLY A 177 -9.61 0.14 23.74
N THR A 178 -10.21 -0.71 22.89
CA THR A 178 -9.49 -1.57 21.93
C THR A 178 -8.96 -0.72 20.79
N ALA A 179 -7.70 -0.92 20.39
CA ALA A 179 -7.15 -0.23 19.23
C ALA A 179 -7.84 -0.73 17.95
N ILE A 180 -8.42 0.19 17.19
CA ILE A 180 -9.10 -0.09 15.91
C ILE A 180 -8.34 0.48 14.71
N TYR A 181 -7.43 1.42 14.96
CA TYR A 181 -6.57 2.03 13.96
C TYR A 181 -5.24 2.38 14.60
N VAL A 182 -4.12 2.06 13.94
CA VAL A 182 -2.78 2.42 14.40
C VAL A 182 -1.92 2.82 13.21
N GLU A 183 -1.45 4.07 13.19
CA GLU A 183 -0.43 4.52 12.25
C GLU A 183 0.85 4.92 12.98
N HIS A 184 1.98 4.51 12.42
CA HIS A 184 3.29 4.76 12.99
C HIS A 184 3.97 5.93 12.29
N HIS A 185 4.07 7.06 13.01
CA HIS A 185 4.84 8.21 12.55
C HIS A 185 6.30 7.82 12.26
N ARG A 186 6.80 8.26 11.09
CA ARG A 186 8.21 8.19 10.69
C ARG A 186 8.57 9.48 10.01
N THR A 187 9.61 10.16 10.47
CA THR A 187 10.13 11.32 9.74
C THR A 187 10.66 10.89 8.38
N MET A 188 10.86 11.86 7.47
CA MET A 188 11.50 11.59 6.19
C MET A 188 12.89 10.96 6.38
N GLY A 189 13.66 11.47 7.35
CA GLY A 189 14.96 10.92 7.70
C GLY A 189 14.90 9.49 8.26
N ASP A 190 13.89 9.16 9.06
CA ASP A 190 13.69 7.79 9.54
C ASP A 190 13.40 6.86 8.36
N ARG A 191 12.52 7.26 7.42
CA ARG A 191 12.17 6.44 6.26
C ARG A 191 13.37 6.20 5.33
N VAL A 192 14.12 7.25 5.00
CA VAL A 192 15.33 7.12 4.17
C VAL A 192 16.35 6.22 4.85
N ARG A 193 16.53 6.36 6.17
CA ARG A 193 17.45 5.50 6.95
C ARG A 193 17.02 4.04 6.94
N ASP A 194 15.73 3.75 7.11
CA ASP A 194 15.20 2.38 7.10
C ASP A 194 15.44 1.72 5.74
N LEU A 195 15.25 2.45 4.63
CA LEU A 195 15.53 1.97 3.27
C LEU A 195 17.02 1.68 3.05
N VAL A 196 17.88 2.66 3.34
CA VAL A 196 19.33 2.50 3.15
C VAL A 196 19.89 1.38 4.02
N SER A 197 19.41 1.25 5.26
CA SER A 197 19.84 0.19 6.18
C SER A 197 19.37 -1.20 5.75
N ALA A 198 18.29 -1.29 4.96
CA ALA A 198 17.82 -2.54 4.35
C ALA A 198 18.57 -2.90 3.05
N GLY A 199 19.47 -2.03 2.58
CA GLY A 199 20.28 -2.26 1.37
C GLY A 199 19.72 -1.61 0.10
N PHE A 200 18.67 -0.80 0.21
CA PHE A 200 18.14 -0.06 -0.94
C PHE A 200 18.98 1.18 -1.25
N VAL A 201 19.03 1.53 -2.54
CA VAL A 201 19.45 2.85 -3.01
C VAL A 201 18.19 3.66 -3.29
N LEU A 202 18.11 4.87 -2.73
CA LEU A 202 16.99 5.78 -3.01
C LEU A 202 17.21 6.42 -4.38
N GLU A 203 16.40 6.02 -5.37
CA GLU A 203 16.49 6.56 -6.74
C GLU A 203 15.68 7.85 -6.91
N ASP A 204 14.50 7.94 -6.27
CA ASP A 204 13.61 9.09 -6.40
C ASP A 204 12.75 9.29 -5.14
N LEU A 205 12.29 10.53 -4.93
CA LEU A 205 11.40 10.92 -3.85
C LEU A 205 10.50 12.06 -4.33
N VAL A 206 9.20 11.77 -4.41
CA VAL A 206 8.20 12.72 -4.93
C VAL A 206 7.19 13.06 -3.84
N GLU A 207 6.93 14.35 -3.66
CA GLU A 207 5.82 14.89 -2.88
C GLU A 207 4.76 15.42 -3.85
N PRO A 208 3.69 14.66 -4.15
CA PRO A 208 2.72 15.05 -5.18
C PRO A 208 1.95 16.31 -4.79
N GLU A 209 1.89 17.27 -5.72
CA GLU A 209 1.03 18.45 -5.57
C GLU A 209 -0.45 18.12 -5.75
N TRP A 210 -1.30 19.00 -5.20
CA TRP A 210 -2.75 18.94 -5.43
C TRP A 210 -3.04 19.03 -6.93
N PRO A 211 -3.86 18.14 -7.52
CA PRO A 211 -4.18 18.24 -8.93
C PRO A 211 -4.97 19.52 -9.22
N GLU A 212 -4.55 20.29 -10.22
CA GLU A 212 -5.24 21.53 -10.64
C GLU A 212 -6.70 21.27 -11.06
N ASP A 213 -6.98 20.07 -11.56
CA ASP A 213 -8.29 19.60 -12.02
C ASP A 213 -9.14 18.94 -10.94
N LEU A 214 -8.63 18.82 -9.69
CA LEU A 214 -9.38 18.24 -8.59
C LEU A 214 -10.13 19.33 -7.81
N ASP A 215 -11.38 19.57 -8.22
CA ASP A 215 -12.33 20.51 -7.61
C ASP A 215 -13.31 19.83 -6.62
N VAL A 216 -13.20 18.51 -6.46
CA VAL A 216 -14.07 17.71 -5.61
C VAL A 216 -13.48 17.59 -4.20
N THR A 217 -14.22 18.02 -3.19
CA THR A 217 -13.85 17.80 -1.79
C THR A 217 -13.90 16.31 -1.47
N TRP A 218 -12.77 15.74 -1.10
CA TRP A 218 -12.69 14.34 -0.66
C TRP A 218 -13.34 14.19 0.73
N GLY A 219 -14.17 13.15 0.92
CA GLY A 219 -14.77 12.84 2.24
C GLY A 219 -16.16 13.43 2.52
N GLN A 220 -16.90 13.86 1.50
CA GLN A 220 -18.36 14.12 1.55
C GLN A 220 -19.13 12.95 0.93
#